data_AF-A0A1H5V571-F1
#
_entry.id   AF-A0A1H5V571-F1
#
_cell.length_a   1.000
_cell.length_b   1.000
_cell.length_c   1.000
_cell.angle_alpha   90.00
_cell.angle_beta   90.00
_cell.angle_gamma   90.00
#
_symmetry.space_group_name_H-M   'P 1'
#
loop_
_entity.id
_entity.type
_entity.pdbx_description
1 polymer ?
#
loop_
_entity_poly.entity_id
_entity_poly.type
_entity_poly.pdbx_seq_one_letter_code
_entity_poly.pdbx_strand_id
1 'polypeptide(L)'
;MIQDAVMFSLIIDAPAVTLPNELPEDQLFSHFQNEIIELLENDIEAINYFGLVPDNGADGIDEVLFNGVLFRFDVPQAILGINLEAEPHLVRKAFLNVVENHSPSGNSVLEERGKTKLETTVVFEYYHL
;
A
#
# COMPACT_ATOMS: atom_id res chain seq x y z
N MET A 1 -25.47 2.80 12.23
CA MET A 1 -24.49 1.71 12.40
C MET A 1 -23.85 1.52 11.04
N ILE A 2 -22.66 2.07 10.85
CA ILE A 2 -21.85 1.76 9.68
C ILE A 2 -21.31 0.35 9.99
N GLN A 3 -21.67 -0.63 9.16
CA GLN A 3 -21.01 -1.94 9.21
C GLN A 3 -19.51 -1.68 9.05
N ASP A 4 -18.67 -2.16 9.97
CA ASP A 4 -17.22 -2.12 9.79
C ASP A 4 -16.91 -2.74 8.43
N ALA A 5 -16.51 -1.90 7.47
CA ALA A 5 -16.23 -2.36 6.13
C ALA A 5 -14.99 -3.26 6.21
N VAL A 6 -15.07 -4.47 5.67
CA VAL A 6 -13.89 -5.33 5.54
C VAL A 6 -12.93 -4.62 4.61
N MET A 7 -11.74 -4.29 5.12
CA MET A 7 -10.67 -3.64 4.37
C MET A 7 -9.67 -4.69 3.91
N PHE A 8 -9.34 -4.65 2.62
CA PHE A 8 -8.21 -5.40 2.10
C PHE A 8 -7.01 -4.48 1.91
N SER A 9 -5.83 -5.06 2.11
CA SER A 9 -4.55 -4.40 1.97
C SER A 9 -3.71 -5.05 0.89
N LEU A 10 -3.11 -4.24 0.05
CA LEU A 10 -2.08 -4.63 -0.91
C LEU A 10 -0.78 -3.95 -0.55
N ILE A 11 0.31 -4.71 -0.39
CA ILE A 11 1.66 -4.18 -0.19
C ILE A 11 2.53 -4.55 -1.39
N ILE A 12 3.20 -3.55 -1.94
CA ILE A 12 4.12 -3.68 -3.07
C ILE A 12 5.47 -3.06 -2.69
N ASP A 13 6.54 -3.75 -3.08
CA ASP A 13 7.90 -3.23 -3.00
C ASP A 13 8.06 -1.98 -3.88
N ALA A 14 8.64 -0.92 -3.32
CA ALA A 14 8.98 0.30 -4.06
C ALA A 14 10.48 0.63 -3.94
N PRO A 15 11.39 -0.27 -4.35
CA PRO A 15 12.81 -0.18 -4.02
C PRO A 15 13.53 0.96 -4.76
N ALA A 16 12.97 1.43 -5.88
CA ALA A 16 13.48 2.58 -6.62
C ALA A 16 12.96 3.92 -6.07
N VAL A 17 11.98 3.90 -5.16
CA VAL A 17 11.38 5.10 -4.60
C VAL A 17 12.27 5.63 -3.48
N THR A 18 12.56 6.92 -3.55
CA THR A 18 13.13 7.67 -2.44
C THR A 18 12.08 8.63 -1.94
N LEU A 19 11.75 8.55 -0.65
CA LEU A 19 10.84 9.50 -0.04
C LEU A 19 11.49 10.90 0.00
N PRO A 20 10.85 11.92 -0.61
CA PRO A 20 11.35 13.28 -0.48
C PRO A 20 11.24 13.75 0.97
N ASN A 21 12.32 14.35 1.46
CA ASN A 21 12.31 15.02 2.76
C ASN A 21 11.25 16.13 2.74
N GLU A 22 10.48 16.25 3.81
CA GLU A 22 9.52 17.35 4.05
C GLU A 22 8.25 17.35 3.18
N LEU A 23 7.95 16.26 2.45
CA LEU A 23 6.68 16.16 1.72
C LEU A 23 5.51 15.98 2.71
N PRO A 24 4.51 16.88 2.71
CA PRO A 24 3.32 16.73 3.55
C PRO A 24 2.53 15.46 3.20
N GLU A 25 1.93 14.83 4.21
CA GLU A 25 1.20 13.58 4.01
C GLU A 25 0.06 13.70 2.99
N ASP A 26 -0.65 14.82 2.97
CA ASP A 26 -1.74 15.10 2.02
C ASP A 26 -1.27 15.22 0.55
N GLN A 27 0.04 15.34 0.31
CA GLN A 27 0.64 15.42 -1.03
C GLN A 27 1.29 14.12 -1.48
N LEU A 28 1.46 13.13 -0.60
CA LEU A 28 2.10 11.84 -0.89
C LEU A 28 1.50 11.16 -2.11
N PHE A 29 0.16 11.05 -2.16
CA PHE A 29 -0.51 10.37 -3.25
C PHE A 29 -0.27 11.06 -4.59
N SER A 30 -0.48 12.38 -4.66
CA SER A 30 -0.25 13.13 -5.90
C SER A 30 1.20 13.10 -6.38
N HIS A 31 2.14 12.94 -5.45
CA HIS A 31 3.56 12.86 -5.77
C HIS A 31 3.93 11.50 -6.38
N PHE A 32 3.38 10.41 -5.84
CA PHE A 32 3.71 9.04 -6.25
C PHE A 32 2.70 8.41 -7.20
N GLN A 33 1.63 9.11 -7.61
CA GLN A 33 0.52 8.48 -8.34
C GLN A 33 0.98 7.78 -9.62
N ASN A 34 1.86 8.41 -10.40
CA ASN A 34 2.32 7.82 -11.66
C ASN A 34 3.18 6.59 -11.41
N GLU A 35 4.10 6.67 -10.44
CA GLU A 35 4.94 5.56 -10.02
C GLU A 35 4.10 4.39 -9.52
N ILE A 36 3.06 4.66 -8.72
CA ILE A 36 2.13 3.63 -8.24
C ILE A 36 1.41 2.95 -9.40
N ILE A 37 0.92 3.72 -10.37
CA ILE A 37 0.25 3.19 -11.57
C ILE A 37 1.22 2.29 -12.35
N GLU A 38 2.43 2.75 -12.61
CA GLU A 38 3.45 1.97 -13.31
C GLU A 38 3.79 0.66 -12.59
N LEU A 39 3.91 0.68 -11.26
CA LEU A 39 4.16 -0.52 -10.44
C LEU A 39 2.99 -1.51 -10.51
N LEU A 40 1.75 -1.02 -10.50
CA LEU A 40 0.54 -1.85 -10.56
C LEU A 40 0.28 -2.43 -11.96
N GLU A 41 0.66 -1.71 -13.02
CA GLU A 41 0.59 -2.18 -14.41
C GLU A 41 1.66 -3.24 -14.72
N ASN A 42 2.81 -3.18 -14.06
CA ASN A 42 3.93 -4.09 -14.30
C ASN A 42 3.63 -5.49 -13.76
N ASP A 43 3.53 -6.47 -14.65
CA ASP A 43 3.18 -7.84 -14.26
C ASP A 43 4.32 -8.60 -13.56
N ILE A 44 5.55 -8.09 -13.69
CA ILE A 44 6.78 -8.68 -13.17
C ILE A 44 6.98 -8.38 -11.67
N GLU A 45 6.44 -7.27 -11.17
CA GLU A 45 6.72 -6.82 -9.80
C GLU A 45 5.91 -7.56 -8.74
N ALA A 46 6.59 -8.17 -7.76
CA ALA A 46 5.95 -9.05 -6.80
C ALA A 46 4.93 -8.29 -5.92
N ILE A 47 3.74 -8.88 -5.77
CA ILE A 47 2.87 -8.55 -4.66
C ILE A 47 3.51 -9.16 -3.41
N ASN A 48 3.95 -8.33 -2.47
CA ASN A 48 4.49 -8.82 -1.21
C ASN A 48 3.40 -9.37 -0.30
N TYR A 49 2.25 -8.70 -0.32
CA TYR A 49 1.14 -9.04 0.54
C TYR A 49 -0.17 -8.64 -0.11
N PHE A 50 -1.15 -9.55 -0.09
CA PHE A 50 -2.55 -9.24 -0.30
C PHE A 50 -3.36 -9.96 0.77
N GLY A 51 -4.20 -9.22 1.48
CA GLY A 51 -4.99 -9.79 2.57
C GLY A 51 -5.81 -8.78 3.34
N LEU A 52 -6.12 -9.09 4.60
CA LEU A 52 -6.69 -8.11 5.53
C LEU A 52 -5.62 -7.07 5.90
N VAL A 53 -6.04 -5.88 6.33
CA VAL A 53 -5.16 -4.86 6.89
C VAL A 53 -4.24 -5.49 7.95
N PRO A 54 -2.90 -5.55 7.72
CA PRO A 54 -1.98 -6.17 8.67
C PRO A 54 -1.71 -5.23 9.86
N ASP A 55 -1.45 -5.85 11.01
CA ASP A 55 -0.90 -5.17 12.18
C ASP A 55 0.56 -4.79 11.89
N ASN A 56 0.90 -3.49 11.91
CA ASN A 56 2.23 -2.96 11.56
C ASN A 56 3.27 -3.17 12.68
N GLY A 57 3.38 -4.39 13.22
CA GLY A 57 4.17 -4.70 14.40
C GLY A 57 5.31 -5.67 14.14
N ALA A 58 6.30 -5.29 13.32
CA ALA A 58 7.53 -6.09 13.23
C ALA A 58 8.44 -5.95 14.48
N ASP A 59 8.03 -5.12 15.46
CA ASP A 59 8.71 -4.79 16.71
C ASP A 59 10.21 -4.45 16.57
N GLY A 60 10.64 -3.92 15.43
CA GLY A 60 12.02 -3.53 15.14
C GLY A 60 12.98 -4.71 14.95
N ILE A 61 12.49 -5.89 14.58
CA ILE A 61 13.32 -7.09 14.36
C ILE A 61 13.83 -7.10 12.90
N ASP A 62 15.14 -6.93 12.70
CA ASP A 62 15.77 -6.83 11.36
C ASP A 62 15.42 -8.01 10.43
N GLU A 63 15.24 -9.22 10.94
CA GLU A 63 14.93 -10.41 10.14
C GLU A 63 13.56 -10.35 9.45
N VAL A 64 12.61 -9.59 10.02
CA VAL A 64 11.24 -9.45 9.49
C VAL A 64 11.01 -8.13 8.75
N LEU A 65 11.93 -7.16 8.89
CA LEU A 65 11.84 -5.87 8.20
C LEU A 65 12.28 -5.95 6.74
N PHE A 66 11.55 -5.27 5.88
CA PHE A 66 12.01 -4.86 4.56
C PHE A 66 13.03 -3.71 4.69
N ASN A 67 14.01 -3.66 3.80
CA ASN A 67 15.00 -2.58 3.80
C ASN A 67 14.77 -1.66 2.60
N GLY A 68 13.92 -0.65 2.78
CA GLY A 68 13.52 0.26 1.71
C GLY A 68 12.09 0.76 1.88
N VAL A 69 11.51 1.23 0.77
CA VAL A 69 10.15 1.78 0.73
C VAL A 69 9.15 0.73 0.27
N LEU A 70 8.00 0.69 0.95
CA LEU A 70 6.82 -0.10 0.59
C LEU A 70 5.66 0.84 0.29
N PHE A 71 4.84 0.51 -0.69
CA PHE A 71 3.52 1.09 -0.87
C PHE A 71 2.45 0.16 -0.34
N ARG A 72 1.57 0.69 0.51
CA ARG A 72 0.43 -0.03 1.07
C ARG A 72 -0.87 0.66 0.70
N PHE A 73 -1.82 -0.10 0.18
CA PHE A 73 -3.15 0.39 -0.20
C PHE A 73 -4.20 -0.31 0.62
N ASP A 74 -4.96 0.43 1.41
CA ASP A 74 -6.06 -0.09 2.22
C ASP A 74 -7.39 0.33 1.60
N VAL A 75 -8.12 -0.65 1.05
CA VAL A 75 -9.34 -0.40 0.26
C VAL A 75 -10.49 -1.29 0.75
N PRO A 76 -11.73 -0.78 0.83
CA PRO A 76 -12.88 -1.61 1.18
C PRO A 76 -13.08 -2.73 0.16
N GLN A 77 -13.30 -3.96 0.65
CA GLN A 77 -13.57 -5.14 -0.19
C GLN A 77 -14.71 -4.88 -1.19
N ALA A 78 -15.76 -4.18 -0.74
CA ALA A 78 -16.93 -3.87 -1.56
C ALA A 78 -16.58 -3.02 -2.80
N ILE A 79 -15.50 -2.24 -2.74
CA ILE A 79 -15.01 -1.42 -3.86
C ILE A 79 -14.15 -2.24 -4.80
N LEU A 80 -13.27 -3.10 -4.25
CA LEU A 80 -12.38 -3.91 -5.07
C LEU A 80 -13.12 -4.98 -5.88
N GLY A 81 -14.25 -5.49 -5.37
CA GLY A 81 -15.06 -6.51 -6.06
C GLY A 81 -14.36 -7.87 -6.19
N ILE A 82 -13.31 -8.11 -5.39
CA ILE A 82 -12.55 -9.37 -5.33
C ILE A 82 -12.64 -9.99 -3.93
N ASN A 83 -12.13 -11.21 -3.79
CA ASN A 83 -12.00 -11.90 -2.50
C ASN A 83 -10.52 -12.23 -2.23
N LEU A 84 -10.23 -12.83 -1.06
CA LEU A 84 -8.87 -13.19 -0.64
C LEU A 84 -8.21 -14.28 -1.51
N GLU A 85 -9.01 -15.03 -2.29
CA GLU A 85 -8.54 -16.10 -3.18
C GLU A 85 -8.33 -15.60 -4.62
N ALA A 86 -8.43 -14.29 -4.85
CA ALA A 86 -8.27 -13.70 -6.17
C ALA A 86 -6.84 -13.92 -6.68
N GLU A 87 -6.75 -14.28 -7.96
CA GLU A 87 -5.48 -14.41 -8.66
C GLU A 87 -4.70 -13.08 -8.64
N PRO A 88 -3.35 -13.10 -8.53
CA PRO A 88 -2.53 -11.88 -8.39
C PRO A 88 -2.81 -10.81 -9.45
N HIS A 89 -3.06 -11.21 -10.70
CA HIS A 89 -3.38 -10.27 -11.79
C HIS A 89 -4.74 -9.57 -11.60
N LEU A 90 -5.73 -10.22 -10.98
CA LEU A 90 -7.01 -9.62 -10.64
C LEU A 90 -6.87 -8.66 -9.46
N VAL A 91 -6.04 -9.02 -8.47
CA VAL A 91 -5.69 -8.13 -7.36
C VAL A 91 -5.10 -6.84 -7.89
N ARG A 92 -4.02 -6.91 -8.69
CA ARG A 92 -3.39 -5.71 -9.27
C ARG A 92 -4.39 -4.88 -10.05
N LYS A 93 -5.18 -5.50 -10.93
CA LYS A 93 -6.19 -4.79 -11.73
C LYS A 93 -7.23 -4.06 -10.87
N ALA A 94 -7.68 -4.66 -9.77
CA ALA A 94 -8.65 -4.05 -8.88
C ALA A 94 -8.06 -2.82 -8.16
N PHE A 95 -6.83 -2.93 -7.64
CA PHE A 95 -6.15 -1.82 -6.98
C PHE A 95 -5.73 -0.72 -7.97
N LEU A 96 -5.27 -1.08 -9.17
CA LEU A 96 -4.98 -0.14 -10.25
C LEU A 96 -6.21 0.72 -10.57
N ASN A 97 -7.36 0.08 -10.77
CA ASN A 97 -8.61 0.78 -11.04
C ASN A 97 -8.99 1.75 -9.91
N VAL A 98 -8.67 1.45 -8.65
CA VAL A 98 -8.91 2.37 -7.53
C VAL A 98 -7.99 3.59 -7.62
N VAL A 99 -6.68 3.37 -7.82
CA VAL A 99 -5.66 4.43 -7.89
C VAL A 99 -5.87 5.36 -9.10
N GLU A 100 -6.28 4.82 -10.25
CA GLU A 100 -6.52 5.61 -11.46
C GLU A 100 -7.74 6.54 -11.33
N ASN A 101 -8.75 6.12 -10.58
CA ASN A 101 -10.06 6.79 -10.58
C ASN A 101 -10.36 7.57 -9.29
N HIS A 102 -9.60 7.35 -8.22
CA HIS A 102 -9.89 7.95 -6.92
C HIS A 102 -8.63 8.38 -6.17
N SER A 103 -8.77 9.44 -5.38
CA SER A 103 -7.77 9.83 -4.38
C SER A 103 -8.06 9.11 -3.05
N PRO A 104 -7.01 8.72 -2.31
CA PRO A 104 -7.16 8.21 -0.95
C PRO A 104 -7.78 9.26 -0.03
N SER A 105 -8.53 8.78 0.96
CA SER A 105 -9.11 9.57 2.05
C SER A 105 -8.05 10.02 3.07
N GLY A 106 -6.98 9.23 3.22
CA GLY A 106 -5.88 9.50 4.12
C GLY A 106 -4.58 8.90 3.60
N ASN A 107 -3.47 9.56 3.92
CA ASN A 107 -2.13 9.07 3.64
C ASN A 107 -1.32 9.14 4.93
N SER A 108 -0.40 8.21 5.13
CA SER A 108 0.56 8.29 6.23
C SER A 108 1.89 7.64 5.86
N VAL A 109 2.94 8.00 6.60
CA VAL A 109 4.24 7.32 6.52
C VAL A 109 4.51 6.60 7.83
N LEU A 110 4.70 5.29 7.74
CA LEU A 110 5.09 4.45 8.86
C LEU A 110 6.57 4.11 8.70
N GLU A 111 7.35 4.38 9.74
CA GLU A 111 8.75 3.99 9.78
C GLU A 111 8.97 2.94 10.86
N GLU A 112 9.59 1.83 10.46
CA GLU A 112 10.01 0.81 11.40
C GLU A 112 11.51 0.57 11.27
N ARG A 113 12.20 0.67 12.41
CA ARG A 113 13.67 0.67 12.46
C ARG A 113 14.17 -0.51 13.27
N GLY A 114 14.93 -1.37 12.62
CA GLY A 114 15.72 -2.38 13.28
C GLY A 114 17.15 -1.91 13.56
N LYS A 115 18.06 -2.86 13.79
CA LYS A 115 19.47 -2.53 14.06
C LYS A 115 20.21 -2.10 12.80
N THR A 116 19.85 -2.66 11.65
CA THR A 116 20.53 -2.44 10.37
C THR A 116 19.58 -2.08 9.23
N LYS A 117 18.28 -2.36 9.38
CA LYS A 117 17.26 -2.03 8.38
C LYS A 117 16.39 -0.86 8.80
N LEU A 118 15.92 -0.13 7.79
CA LEU A 118 14.83 0.82 7.89
C LEU A 118 13.77 0.41 6.87
N GLU A 119 12.59 0.06 7.37
CA GLU A 119 11.40 -0.10 6.55
C GLU A 119 10.63 1.21 6.60
N THR A 120 10.26 1.72 5.42
CA THR A 120 9.35 2.86 5.33
C THR A 120 8.15 2.48 4.50
N THR A 121 6.98 2.43 5.13
CA THR A 121 5.73 2.09 4.45
C THR A 121 4.90 3.36 4.26
N VAL A 122 4.64 3.72 3.01
CA VAL A 122 3.70 4.79 2.66
C VAL A 122 2.31 4.16 2.48
N VAL A 123 1.37 4.56 3.33
CA VAL A 123 0.02 4.00 3.39
C VAL A 123 -0.96 4.94 2.72
N PHE A 124 -1.81 4.40 1.86
CA PHE A 124 -2.92 5.09 1.18
C PHE A 124 -4.25 4.43 1.57
N GLU A 125 -5.12 5.17 2.23
CA GLU A 125 -6.35 4.66 2.83
C GLU A 125 -7.60 5.18 2.11
N TYR A 126 -8.50 4.28 1.68
CA TYR A 126 -9.67 4.60 0.84
C TYR A 126 -11.01 4.40 1.57
N TYR A 127 -11.21 5.07 2.70
CA TYR A 127 -12.37 4.85 3.58
C TYR A 127 -13.73 5.31 3.02
N HIS A 128 -13.75 6.25 2.07
CA HIS A 128 -14.97 6.94 1.64
C HIS A 128 -15.16 6.97 0.11
N LEU A 129 -14.94 5.82 -0.55
CA LEU A 129 -15.22 5.64 -1.97
C LEU A 129 -16.70 5.32 -2.26
#